data_AF-A0A952A9H3-F1
#
_entry.id   AF-A0A952A9H3-F1
#
_cell.length_a   1.000
_cell.length_b   1.000
_cell.length_c   1.000
_cell.angle_alpha   90.00
_cell.angle_beta   90.00
_cell.angle_gamma   90.00
#
_symmetry.space_group_name_H-M   'P 1'
#
loop_
_entity.id
_entity.type
_entity.pdbx_description
1 polymer ?
#
loop_
_entity_poly.entity_id
_entity_poly.type
_entity_poly.pdbx_seq_one_letter_code
_entity_poly.pdbx_strand_id
1 'polypeptide(L)'
;MRAEGVPDIGALRARADSEPDWYWPALLRYFAFPFPVPYREVLRTDRGPEWPAWCVGGRTNLSLACLERHLSTPTADKPAVISVADDGDVRQWTYAELNEHAARLAAVLQAKGIGPGDVVGLYMPMILETAAAFFAIIKTGAIVLPLFSGYGPAAVAERLRNAGAKAVISVDIAMRRGNAISMKRTLDEATAAIGAPIFQVILVRRPQSPLTRPSDVDWLREVDAVRTAPRSEIVDAEAPAMLVYTSGTTGAPKGTIHTHCGMLAKNALDVLLCLDLSASDRLLWMSDMGWVIGPKSLVSSLLAGATLIMAEGSPDWPIPGRFAQLIEQHRVTFFGIVPTVVRQLMRTAPDAITRFDLSSLRATVSSGEPWNEDSWLWFFEHVCRRQIPILNYAGGTEIGGAILCGTFHDP
;
A
#
# COMPACT_ATOMS: atom_id res chain seq x y z
N MET A 1 -12.61 2.10 23.30
CA MET A 1 -13.39 2.67 24.42
C MET A 1 -14.53 1.75 24.81
N ARG A 2 -15.69 1.78 24.14
CA ARG A 2 -16.87 0.95 24.48
C ARG A 2 -16.56 -0.54 24.64
N ALA A 3 -15.82 -1.12 23.69
CA ALA A 3 -15.45 -2.54 23.71
C ALA A 3 -14.61 -2.96 24.94
N GLU A 4 -13.92 -2.01 25.57
CA GLU A 4 -12.99 -2.26 26.68
C GLU A 4 -13.44 -1.56 27.97
N GLY A 5 -14.67 -1.03 28.02
CA GLY A 5 -15.21 -0.34 29.20
C GLY A 5 -14.48 0.94 29.60
N VAL A 6 -13.76 1.58 28.67
CA VAL A 6 -13.00 2.82 28.94
C VAL A 6 -13.90 4.04 28.65
N PRO A 7 -14.03 5.00 29.59
CA PRO A 7 -15.07 6.04 29.55
C PRO A 7 -14.88 7.07 28.43
N ASP A 8 -13.64 7.48 28.17
CA ASP A 8 -13.30 8.51 27.20
C ASP A 8 -11.91 8.30 26.59
N ILE A 9 -11.57 9.15 25.61
CA ILE A 9 -10.33 9.03 24.83
C ILE A 9 -9.10 9.38 25.66
N GLY A 10 -9.25 10.26 26.65
CA GLY A 10 -8.17 10.62 27.58
C GLY A 10 -7.79 9.43 28.45
N ALA A 11 -8.79 8.76 29.03
CA ALA A 11 -8.61 7.54 29.79
C ALA A 11 -8.05 6.40 28.92
N LEU A 12 -8.48 6.28 27.66
CA LEU A 12 -7.94 5.29 26.73
C LEU A 12 -6.46 5.54 26.45
N ARG A 13 -6.06 6.79 26.17
CA ARG A 13 -4.68 7.16 25.93
C ARG A 13 -3.81 6.93 27.16
N ALA A 14 -4.23 7.44 28.32
CA ALA A 14 -3.49 7.27 29.56
C ALA A 14 -3.26 5.79 29.90
N ARG A 15 -4.30 4.95 29.73
CA ARG A 15 -4.17 3.50 29.96
C ARG A 15 -3.32 2.82 28.89
N ALA A 16 -3.45 3.19 27.62
CA ALA A 16 -2.63 2.64 26.55
C ALA A 16 -1.14 2.93 26.76
N ASP A 17 -0.82 4.13 27.26
CA ASP A 17 0.55 4.53 27.58
C ASP A 17 1.11 3.79 28.80
N SER A 18 0.29 3.54 29.83
CA SER A 18 0.73 2.83 31.05
C SER A 18 0.67 1.29 30.94
N GLU A 19 -0.15 0.74 30.06
CA GLU A 19 -0.44 -0.70 29.95
C GLU A 19 -0.37 -1.20 28.48
N PRO A 20 0.81 -1.18 27.84
CA PRO A 20 0.96 -1.66 26.45
C PRO A 20 0.57 -3.14 26.28
N ASP A 21 0.82 -3.97 27.30
CA ASP A 21 0.48 -5.41 27.30
C ASP A 21 -1.02 -5.67 27.29
N TRP A 22 -1.84 -4.70 27.71
CA TRP A 22 -3.29 -4.75 27.54
C TRP A 22 -3.70 -4.16 26.18
N TYR A 23 -3.14 -2.99 25.83
CA TYR A 23 -3.61 -2.20 24.69
C TYR A 23 -3.47 -2.93 23.35
N TRP A 24 -2.29 -3.48 23.06
CA TRP A 24 -2.05 -4.15 21.79
C TRP A 24 -2.92 -5.39 21.58
N PRO A 25 -3.07 -6.33 22.54
CA PRO A 25 -4.02 -7.41 22.36
C PRO A 25 -5.48 -6.92 22.27
N ALA A 26 -5.86 -5.85 22.98
CA ALA A 26 -7.18 -5.24 22.82
C ALA A 26 -7.41 -4.71 21.39
N LEU A 27 -6.43 -4.01 20.81
CA LEU A 27 -6.48 -3.51 19.44
C LEU A 27 -6.61 -4.67 18.43
N LEU A 28 -5.76 -5.70 18.55
CA LEU A 28 -5.78 -6.85 17.64
C LEU A 28 -7.10 -7.62 17.72
N ARG A 29 -7.67 -7.79 18.93
CA ARG A 29 -8.99 -8.41 19.13
C ARG A 29 -10.11 -7.56 18.56
N TYR A 30 -10.07 -6.24 18.77
CA TYR A 30 -11.11 -5.31 18.31
C TYR A 30 -11.31 -5.40 16.78
N PHE A 31 -10.22 -5.51 16.03
CA PHE A 31 -10.29 -5.66 14.56
C PHE A 31 -10.39 -7.12 14.10
N ALA A 32 -10.45 -8.08 15.02
CA ALA A 32 -10.58 -9.51 14.77
C ALA A 32 -9.58 -10.04 13.72
N PHE A 33 -8.29 -9.72 13.90
CA PHE A 33 -7.26 -10.17 12.95
C PHE A 33 -7.07 -11.69 12.97
N PRO A 34 -6.97 -12.34 11.80
CA PRO A 34 -6.87 -13.79 11.72
C PRO A 34 -5.46 -14.26 12.10
N PHE A 35 -5.38 -15.00 13.21
CA PHE A 35 -4.20 -15.77 13.59
C PHE A 35 -4.56 -17.26 13.59
N PRO A 36 -4.42 -17.98 12.47
CA PRO A 36 -4.68 -19.42 12.41
C PRO A 36 -3.92 -20.22 13.46
N VAL A 37 -2.73 -19.76 13.85
CA VAL A 37 -2.07 -20.18 15.09
C VAL A 37 -2.03 -18.97 16.03
N PRO A 38 -2.64 -19.04 17.23
CA PRO A 38 -2.68 -17.92 18.16
C PRO A 38 -1.28 -17.62 18.72
N TYR A 39 -1.00 -16.34 18.93
CA TYR A 39 0.19 -15.91 19.67
C TYR A 39 0.01 -16.15 21.18
N ARG A 40 1.13 -16.29 21.88
CA ARG A 40 1.17 -16.51 23.34
C ARG A 40 1.54 -15.26 24.12
N GLU A 41 2.23 -14.34 23.46
CA GLU A 41 2.78 -13.11 24.02
C GLU A 41 2.73 -12.03 22.94
N VAL A 42 2.25 -10.83 23.26
CA VAL A 42 2.08 -9.78 22.24
C VAL A 42 3.38 -9.02 21.97
N LEU A 43 4.20 -8.81 22.98
CA LEU A 43 5.48 -8.12 22.86
C LEU A 43 6.51 -8.81 23.76
N ARG A 44 7.64 -9.16 23.17
CA ARG A 44 8.84 -9.62 23.88
C ARG A 44 10.02 -8.71 23.55
N THR A 45 10.75 -8.27 24.57
CA THR A 45 11.90 -7.35 24.47
C THR A 45 13.14 -7.87 25.20
N ASP A 46 13.25 -9.19 25.39
CA ASP A 46 14.37 -9.86 26.07
C ASP A 46 15.73 -9.63 25.40
N ARG A 47 15.75 -9.33 24.10
CA ARG A 47 16.94 -8.94 23.33
C ARG A 47 17.20 -7.43 23.28
N GLY A 48 16.46 -6.64 24.07
CA GLY A 48 16.52 -5.18 24.04
C GLY A 48 15.37 -4.55 23.24
N PRO A 49 15.02 -3.28 23.53
CA PRO A 49 13.95 -2.55 22.85
C PRO A 49 14.19 -2.31 21.36
N GLU A 50 15.43 -2.44 20.89
CA GLU A 50 15.83 -2.33 19.49
C GLU A 50 15.55 -3.60 18.67
N TRP A 51 15.29 -4.74 19.33
CA TRP A 51 14.98 -6.04 18.70
C TRP A 51 13.66 -6.65 19.22
N PRO A 52 12.55 -5.89 19.24
CA PRO A 52 11.29 -6.39 19.76
C PRO A 52 10.77 -7.54 18.89
N ALA A 53 10.10 -8.50 19.50
CA ALA A 53 9.33 -9.52 18.81
C ALA A 53 7.85 -9.37 19.16
N TRP A 54 7.01 -9.19 18.14
CA TRP A 54 5.57 -9.02 18.31
C TRP A 54 4.79 -10.30 18.03
N CYS A 55 3.62 -10.47 18.66
CA CYS A 55 2.74 -11.61 18.38
C CYS A 55 3.45 -13.00 18.47
N VAL A 56 4.32 -13.20 19.46
CA VAL A 56 5.24 -14.35 19.55
C VAL A 56 4.51 -15.70 19.55
N GLY A 57 4.96 -16.60 18.68
CA GLY A 57 4.38 -17.93 18.48
C GLY A 57 3.09 -17.93 17.64
N GLY A 58 2.58 -16.74 17.30
CA GLY A 58 1.46 -16.59 16.39
C GLY A 58 1.88 -16.83 14.95
N ARG A 59 0.94 -17.34 14.14
CA ARG A 59 1.14 -17.46 12.70
C ARG A 59 -0.04 -16.86 11.97
N THR A 60 0.25 -16.11 10.92
CA THR A 60 -0.74 -15.35 10.14
C THR A 60 -0.23 -15.13 8.71
N ASN A 61 -0.96 -14.33 7.95
CA ASN A 61 -0.54 -13.74 6.69
C ASN A 61 -1.37 -12.47 6.47
N LEU A 62 -0.75 -11.40 5.94
CA LEU A 62 -1.44 -10.13 5.66
C LEU A 62 -2.62 -10.31 4.71
N SER A 63 -2.50 -11.23 3.74
CA SER A 63 -3.55 -11.58 2.80
C SER A 63 -4.81 -12.11 3.50
N LEU A 64 -4.68 -12.84 4.61
CA LEU A 64 -5.84 -13.34 5.35
C LEU A 64 -6.69 -12.18 5.88
N ALA A 65 -6.02 -11.17 6.44
CA ALA A 65 -6.69 -10.03 7.04
C ALA A 65 -7.19 -9.01 6.00
N CYS A 66 -6.53 -8.89 4.85
CA CYS A 66 -6.89 -7.90 3.84
C CYS A 66 -7.86 -8.44 2.79
N LEU A 67 -7.83 -9.74 2.49
CA LEU A 67 -8.60 -10.35 1.40
C LEU A 67 -9.47 -11.49 1.90
N GLU A 68 -8.87 -12.55 2.45
CA GLU A 68 -9.60 -13.82 2.65
C GLU A 68 -10.70 -13.73 3.70
N ARG A 69 -10.53 -12.90 4.75
CA ARG A 69 -11.57 -12.66 5.77
C ARG A 69 -12.87 -12.09 5.19
N HIS A 70 -12.80 -11.41 4.05
CA HIS A 70 -13.93 -10.72 3.43
C HIS A 70 -14.69 -11.61 2.45
N LEU A 71 -14.11 -12.74 2.03
CA LEU A 71 -14.70 -13.60 0.98
C LEU A 71 -15.99 -14.29 1.42
N SER A 72 -16.22 -14.43 2.73
CA SER A 72 -17.45 -15.01 3.29
C SER A 72 -18.43 -13.95 3.79
N THR A 73 -18.26 -12.69 3.38
CA THR A 73 -19.14 -11.57 3.77
C THR A 73 -19.61 -10.82 2.52
N PRO A 74 -20.60 -9.92 2.62
CA PRO A 74 -21.00 -9.07 1.49
C PRO A 74 -19.86 -8.20 0.93
N THR A 75 -18.76 -8.03 1.67
CA THR A 75 -17.58 -7.31 1.18
C THR A 75 -16.90 -8.03 0.00
N ALA A 76 -17.11 -9.34 -0.16
CA ALA A 76 -16.57 -10.12 -1.29
C ALA A 76 -16.89 -9.48 -2.65
N ASP A 77 -18.13 -9.02 -2.84
CA ASP A 77 -18.64 -8.43 -4.08
C ASP A 77 -18.44 -6.91 -4.16
N LYS A 78 -17.90 -6.29 -3.10
CA LYS A 78 -17.61 -4.86 -3.08
C LYS A 78 -16.35 -4.59 -3.92
N PRO A 79 -16.27 -3.46 -4.66
CA PRO A 79 -15.02 -3.02 -5.27
C PRO A 79 -13.90 -2.89 -4.23
N ALA A 80 -12.84 -3.66 -4.39
CA ALA A 80 -11.64 -3.58 -3.56
C ALA A 80 -10.70 -2.49 -4.08
N VAL A 81 -10.42 -2.53 -5.39
CA VAL A 81 -9.53 -1.58 -6.06
C VAL A 81 -10.19 -1.12 -7.35
N ILE A 82 -10.14 0.19 -7.57
CA ILE A 82 -10.50 0.83 -8.83
C ILE A 82 -9.23 1.49 -9.35
N SER A 83 -8.76 1.10 -10.54
CA SER A 83 -7.64 1.76 -11.20
C SER A 83 -8.15 2.76 -12.25
N VAL A 84 -7.54 3.94 -12.27
CA VAL A 84 -7.73 4.93 -13.33
C VAL A 84 -6.40 5.09 -14.05
N ALA A 85 -6.38 4.70 -15.33
CA ALA A 85 -5.21 4.83 -16.18
C ALA A 85 -4.89 6.31 -16.48
N ASP A 86 -3.70 6.57 -17.02
CA ASP A 86 -3.24 7.92 -17.37
C ASP A 86 -4.10 8.58 -18.47
N ASP A 87 -4.72 7.79 -19.35
CA ASP A 87 -5.67 8.22 -20.38
C ASP A 87 -7.13 8.34 -19.89
N GLY A 88 -7.40 7.95 -18.64
CA GLY A 88 -8.71 8.01 -18.01
C GLY A 88 -9.50 6.69 -18.05
N ASP A 89 -8.97 5.62 -18.68
CA ASP A 89 -9.64 4.33 -18.66
C ASP A 89 -9.78 3.79 -17.23
N VAL A 90 -10.99 3.34 -16.89
CA VAL A 90 -11.33 2.86 -15.55
C VAL A 90 -11.54 1.36 -15.57
N ARG A 91 -10.81 0.66 -14.70
CA ARG A 91 -11.00 -0.77 -14.42
C ARG A 91 -11.17 -0.97 -12.92
N GLN A 92 -11.86 -2.04 -12.54
CA GLN A 92 -12.01 -2.38 -11.12
C GLN A 92 -11.98 -3.89 -10.90
N TRP A 93 -11.59 -4.28 -9.69
CA TRP A 93 -11.80 -5.62 -9.17
C TRP A 93 -12.49 -5.55 -7.81
N THR A 94 -13.46 -6.44 -7.62
CA THR A 94 -14.04 -6.77 -6.32
C THR A 94 -13.01 -7.45 -5.41
N TYR A 95 -13.33 -7.61 -4.13
CA TYR A 95 -12.47 -8.38 -3.21
C TYR A 95 -12.29 -9.82 -3.67
N ALA A 96 -13.35 -10.46 -4.17
CA ALA A 96 -13.30 -11.82 -4.69
C ALA A 96 -12.37 -11.92 -5.90
N GLU A 97 -12.53 -11.04 -6.90
CA GLU A 97 -11.70 -11.02 -8.11
C GLU A 97 -10.23 -10.71 -7.80
N LEU A 98 -9.97 -9.70 -6.96
CA LEU A 98 -8.60 -9.37 -6.55
C LEU A 98 -7.93 -10.55 -5.83
N ASN A 99 -8.65 -11.22 -4.94
CA ASN A 99 -8.13 -12.40 -4.27
C ASN A 99 -7.83 -13.54 -5.24
N GLU A 100 -8.72 -13.80 -6.21
CA GLU A 100 -8.55 -14.82 -7.24
C GLU A 100 -7.31 -14.54 -8.11
N HIS A 101 -7.16 -13.32 -8.62
CA HIS A 101 -6.00 -12.92 -9.41
C HIS A 101 -4.70 -13.01 -8.61
N ALA A 102 -4.70 -12.54 -7.36
CA ALA A 102 -3.54 -12.65 -6.47
C ALA A 102 -3.18 -14.10 -6.18
N ALA A 103 -4.17 -14.97 -5.93
CA ALA A 103 -3.92 -16.38 -5.63
C ALA A 103 -3.42 -17.15 -6.86
N ARG A 104 -3.95 -16.89 -8.05
CA ARG A 104 -3.42 -17.50 -9.28
C ARG A 104 -1.97 -17.10 -9.56
N LEU A 105 -1.61 -15.82 -9.39
CA LEU A 105 -0.20 -15.43 -9.49
C LEU A 105 0.65 -16.07 -8.40
N ALA A 106 0.17 -16.18 -7.17
CA ALA A 106 0.89 -16.86 -6.11
C ALA A 106 1.23 -18.31 -6.51
N ALA A 107 0.32 -19.02 -7.18
CA ALA A 107 0.57 -20.35 -7.72
C ALA A 107 1.71 -20.37 -8.75
N VAL A 108 1.73 -19.39 -9.66
CA VAL A 108 2.80 -19.25 -10.66
C VAL A 108 4.14 -18.97 -9.97
N LEU A 109 4.18 -18.08 -8.98
CA LEU A 109 5.39 -17.78 -8.22
C LEU A 109 5.90 -19.02 -7.45
N GLN A 110 5.02 -19.75 -6.79
CA GLN A 110 5.36 -20.99 -6.08
C GLN A 110 5.87 -22.08 -7.02
N ALA A 111 5.28 -22.24 -8.20
CA ALA A 111 5.76 -23.18 -9.22
C ALA A 111 7.17 -22.83 -9.74
N LYS A 112 7.60 -21.58 -9.54
CA LYS A 112 8.96 -21.09 -9.85
C LYS A 112 9.89 -21.11 -8.63
N GLY A 113 9.44 -21.70 -7.52
CA GLY A 113 10.23 -21.88 -6.31
C GLY A 113 10.27 -20.67 -5.38
N ILE A 114 9.38 -19.69 -5.55
CA ILE A 114 9.24 -18.55 -4.64
C ILE A 114 8.39 -18.96 -3.43
N GLY A 115 8.89 -18.70 -2.23
CA GLY A 115 8.17 -18.97 -0.98
C GLY A 115 8.67 -18.16 0.21
N PRO A 116 8.41 -18.63 1.45
CA PRO A 116 8.78 -17.91 2.67
C PRO A 116 10.26 -17.55 2.74
N GLY A 117 10.56 -16.29 3.02
CA GLY A 117 11.92 -15.74 3.13
C GLY A 117 12.53 -15.26 1.82
N ASP A 118 11.91 -15.54 0.66
CA ASP A 118 12.38 -15.03 -0.62
C ASP A 118 11.96 -13.58 -0.82
N VAL A 119 12.83 -12.77 -1.43
CA VAL A 119 12.50 -11.38 -1.77
C VAL A 119 12.07 -11.29 -3.24
N VAL A 120 10.93 -10.64 -3.48
CA VAL A 120 10.39 -10.36 -4.81
C VAL A 120 10.22 -8.87 -5.02
N GLY A 121 10.93 -8.32 -6.01
CA GLY A 121 10.76 -6.93 -6.43
C GLY A 121 9.39 -6.68 -7.05
N LEU A 122 8.76 -5.56 -6.69
CA LEU A 122 7.52 -5.07 -7.29
C LEU A 122 7.82 -3.73 -7.96
N TYR A 123 8.10 -3.76 -9.26
CA TYR A 123 8.45 -2.59 -10.07
C TYR A 123 7.34 -2.33 -11.10
N MET A 124 6.27 -1.67 -10.67
CA MET A 124 5.05 -1.52 -11.46
C MET A 124 4.41 -0.14 -11.28
N PRO A 125 3.64 0.35 -12.28
CA PRO A 125 2.86 1.57 -12.13
C PRO A 125 1.63 1.33 -11.23
N MET A 126 0.85 2.39 -10.98
CA MET A 126 -0.36 2.32 -10.14
C MET A 126 -1.57 1.79 -10.93
N ILE A 127 -1.57 0.49 -11.23
CA ILE A 127 -2.63 -0.24 -11.95
C ILE A 127 -3.22 -1.39 -11.11
N LEU A 128 -4.35 -1.99 -11.54
CA LEU A 128 -5.00 -3.10 -10.82
C LEU A 128 -4.06 -4.27 -10.55
N GLU A 129 -3.31 -4.67 -11.57
CA GLU A 129 -2.40 -5.81 -11.52
C GLU A 129 -1.33 -5.63 -10.44
N THR A 130 -0.96 -4.39 -10.11
CA THR A 130 0.00 -4.09 -9.03
C THR A 130 -0.55 -4.49 -7.66
N ALA A 131 -1.85 -4.31 -7.41
CA ALA A 131 -2.48 -4.77 -6.18
C ALA A 131 -2.50 -6.30 -6.09
N ALA A 132 -2.82 -6.98 -7.20
CA ALA A 132 -2.79 -8.45 -7.25
C ALA A 132 -1.36 -8.99 -7.09
N ALA A 133 -0.36 -8.34 -7.71
CA ALA A 133 1.04 -8.69 -7.58
C ALA A 133 1.56 -8.56 -6.15
N PHE A 134 1.22 -7.45 -5.47
CA PHE A 134 1.54 -7.25 -4.06
C PHE A 134 1.01 -8.41 -3.21
N PHE A 135 -0.28 -8.73 -3.34
CA PHE A 135 -0.88 -9.79 -2.53
C PHE A 135 -0.46 -11.20 -2.97
N ALA A 136 -0.08 -11.42 -4.22
CA ALA A 136 0.44 -12.69 -4.68
C ALA A 136 1.76 -13.04 -3.98
N ILE A 137 2.69 -12.08 -3.93
CA ILE A 137 3.96 -12.25 -3.20
C ILE A 137 3.66 -12.55 -1.72
N ILE A 138 2.81 -11.74 -1.08
CA ILE A 138 2.39 -11.93 0.31
C ILE A 138 1.75 -13.31 0.54
N LYS A 139 0.91 -13.79 -0.37
CA LYS A 139 0.27 -15.11 -0.30
C LYS A 139 1.29 -16.26 -0.32
N THR A 140 2.41 -16.11 -1.02
CA THR A 140 3.50 -17.12 -0.99
C THR A 140 4.31 -17.11 0.31
N GLY A 141 4.09 -16.13 1.20
CA GLY A 141 4.95 -15.89 2.37
C GLY A 141 6.28 -15.20 2.04
N ALA A 142 6.51 -14.86 0.77
CA ALA A 142 7.66 -14.08 0.33
C ALA A 142 7.54 -12.61 0.74
N ILE A 143 8.66 -11.91 0.64
CA ILE A 143 8.86 -10.53 1.06
C ILE A 143 8.68 -9.63 -0.16
N VAL A 144 7.73 -8.70 -0.11
CA VAL A 144 7.56 -7.68 -1.16
C VAL A 144 8.68 -6.66 -1.03
N LEU A 145 9.36 -6.38 -2.14
CA LEU A 145 10.28 -5.26 -2.29
C LEU A 145 9.68 -4.22 -3.25
N PRO A 146 8.90 -3.25 -2.77
CA PRO A 146 8.35 -2.21 -3.62
C PRO A 146 9.45 -1.32 -4.18
N LEU A 147 9.41 -1.07 -5.49
CA LEU A 147 10.36 -0.22 -6.20
C LEU A 147 9.60 0.92 -6.85
N PHE A 148 10.10 2.15 -6.68
CA PHE A 148 9.46 3.32 -7.30
C PHE A 148 9.44 3.15 -8.81
N SER A 149 8.26 3.23 -9.43
CA SER A 149 8.08 2.99 -10.87
C SER A 149 8.92 3.92 -11.75
N GLY A 150 9.30 5.10 -11.24
CA GLY A 150 10.15 6.07 -11.93
C GLY A 150 11.66 5.89 -11.71
N TYR A 151 12.12 4.84 -11.01
CA TYR A 151 13.55 4.59 -10.88
C TYR A 151 14.20 4.20 -12.21
N GLY A 152 15.43 4.68 -12.42
CA GLY A 152 16.29 4.24 -13.51
C GLY A 152 16.99 2.90 -13.20
N PRO A 153 17.69 2.31 -14.18
CA PRO A 153 18.23 0.95 -14.09
C PRO A 153 19.18 0.75 -12.90
N ALA A 154 20.08 1.70 -12.65
CA ALA A 154 21.05 1.61 -11.56
C ALA A 154 20.39 1.54 -10.17
N ALA A 155 19.36 2.36 -9.94
CA ALA A 155 18.63 2.39 -8.68
C ALA A 155 17.82 1.11 -8.44
N VAL A 156 17.23 0.55 -9.51
CA VAL A 156 16.56 -0.77 -9.48
C VAL A 156 17.58 -1.87 -9.18
N ALA A 157 18.70 -1.90 -9.90
CA ALA A 157 19.74 -2.91 -9.76
C ALA A 157 20.33 -2.96 -8.35
N GLU A 158 20.64 -1.79 -7.79
CA GLU A 158 21.20 -1.65 -6.44
C GLU A 158 20.28 -2.26 -5.38
N ARG A 159 18.97 -1.96 -5.44
CA ARG A 159 17.99 -2.45 -4.46
C ARG A 159 17.73 -3.94 -4.60
N LEU A 160 17.55 -4.43 -5.82
CA LEU A 160 17.38 -5.86 -6.09
C LEU A 160 18.61 -6.66 -5.60
N ARG A 161 19.82 -6.17 -5.87
CA ARG A 161 21.07 -6.80 -5.42
C ARG A 161 21.20 -6.78 -3.90
N ASN A 162 21.00 -5.61 -3.27
CA ASN A 162 21.14 -5.47 -1.82
C ASN A 162 20.13 -6.33 -1.06
N ALA A 163 18.93 -6.48 -1.59
CA ALA A 163 17.89 -7.30 -0.99
C ALA A 163 18.03 -8.81 -1.30
N GLY A 164 18.94 -9.21 -2.18
CA GLY A 164 19.03 -10.60 -2.64
C GLY A 164 17.75 -11.08 -3.35
N ALA A 165 17.12 -10.20 -4.14
CA ALA A 165 15.86 -10.52 -4.80
C ALA A 165 15.99 -11.72 -5.75
N LYS A 166 15.11 -12.71 -5.60
CA LYS A 166 15.04 -13.90 -6.47
C LYS A 166 14.21 -13.66 -7.73
N ALA A 167 13.21 -12.79 -7.60
CA ALA A 167 12.31 -12.45 -8.69
C ALA A 167 11.96 -10.96 -8.69
N VAL A 168 11.44 -10.49 -9.81
CA VAL A 168 10.91 -9.14 -9.97
C VAL A 168 9.70 -9.18 -10.89
N ILE A 169 8.63 -8.54 -10.43
CA ILE A 169 7.37 -8.39 -11.13
C ILE A 169 7.31 -6.98 -11.71
N SER A 170 7.02 -6.87 -13.01
CA SER A 170 6.96 -5.62 -13.74
C SER A 170 5.88 -5.64 -14.83
N VAL A 171 5.67 -4.50 -15.48
CA VAL A 171 4.94 -4.40 -16.75
C VAL A 171 5.91 -4.12 -17.89
N ASP A 172 5.40 -4.17 -19.12
CA ASP A 172 6.15 -3.74 -20.29
C ASP A 172 6.39 -2.22 -20.33
N ILE A 173 5.30 -1.47 -20.24
CA ILE A 173 5.23 -0.02 -20.32
C ILE A 173 4.33 0.54 -19.23
N ALA A 174 4.74 1.68 -18.67
CA ALA A 174 3.89 2.52 -17.84
C ALA A 174 3.52 3.78 -18.62
N MET A 175 2.35 4.35 -18.34
CA MET A 175 1.95 5.63 -18.90
C MET A 175 2.24 6.76 -17.91
N ARG A 176 2.82 7.85 -18.41
CA ARG A 176 3.07 9.05 -17.61
C ARG A 176 2.91 10.29 -18.47
N ARG A 177 1.91 11.10 -18.14
CA ARG A 177 1.64 12.36 -18.86
C ARG A 177 1.45 12.15 -20.36
N GLY A 178 0.72 11.11 -20.74
CA GLY A 178 0.46 10.67 -22.11
C GLY A 178 1.62 9.91 -22.77
N ASN A 179 2.78 9.80 -22.13
CA ASN A 179 3.96 9.16 -22.71
C ASN A 179 4.11 7.72 -22.22
N ALA A 180 4.42 6.80 -23.14
CA ALA A 180 4.79 5.43 -22.80
C ALA A 180 6.25 5.37 -22.33
N ILE A 181 6.48 4.86 -21.12
CA ILE A 181 7.79 4.64 -20.52
C ILE A 181 8.06 3.14 -20.49
N SER A 182 9.14 2.68 -21.12
CA SER A 182 9.49 1.25 -21.13
C SER A 182 10.11 0.81 -19.80
N MET A 183 9.29 0.20 -18.95
CA MET A 183 9.74 -0.41 -17.69
C MET A 183 10.54 -1.69 -17.94
N LYS A 184 10.17 -2.47 -18.97
CA LYS A 184 10.91 -3.68 -19.36
C LYS A 184 12.36 -3.37 -19.75
N ARG A 185 12.60 -2.30 -20.52
CA ARG A 185 13.97 -1.89 -20.87
C ARG A 185 14.79 -1.58 -19.62
N THR A 186 14.24 -0.74 -18.73
CA THR A 186 14.88 -0.39 -17.47
C THR A 186 15.22 -1.63 -16.64
N LEU A 187 14.29 -2.59 -16.59
CA LEU A 187 14.46 -3.85 -15.86
C LEU A 187 15.52 -4.76 -16.50
N ASP A 188 15.55 -4.85 -17.83
CA ASP A 188 16.54 -5.64 -18.56
C ASP A 188 17.96 -5.12 -18.36
N GLU A 189 18.14 -3.79 -18.40
CA GLU A 189 19.40 -3.10 -18.09
C GLU A 189 19.80 -3.32 -16.61
N ALA A 190 18.84 -3.19 -15.69
CA ALA A 190 19.09 -3.39 -14.26
C ALA A 190 19.54 -4.83 -13.95
N THR A 191 18.82 -5.83 -14.47
CA THR A 191 19.14 -7.24 -14.23
C THR A 191 20.44 -7.66 -14.90
N ALA A 192 20.76 -7.13 -16.08
CA ALA A 192 22.07 -7.34 -16.72
C ALA A 192 23.22 -6.83 -15.84
N ALA A 193 23.05 -5.66 -15.21
CA ALA A 193 24.05 -5.08 -14.32
C ALA A 193 24.23 -5.83 -12.98
N ILE A 194 23.28 -6.68 -12.58
CA ILE A 194 23.40 -7.52 -11.38
C ILE A 194 24.30 -8.74 -11.65
N GLY A 195 24.26 -9.29 -12.86
CA GLY A 195 25.08 -10.45 -13.24
C GLY A 195 24.66 -11.76 -12.59
N ALA A 196 23.50 -11.82 -11.94
CA ALA A 196 22.92 -13.02 -11.33
C ALA A 196 21.51 -13.29 -11.89
N PRO A 197 21.06 -14.56 -11.95
CA PRO A 197 19.74 -14.89 -12.48
C PRO A 197 18.66 -14.36 -11.54
N ILE A 198 17.90 -13.36 -12.02
CA ILE A 198 16.66 -12.89 -11.38
C ILE A 198 15.50 -13.25 -12.30
N PHE A 199 14.51 -13.95 -11.75
CA PHE A 199 13.32 -14.33 -12.48
C PHE A 199 12.43 -13.11 -12.76
N GLN A 200 12.07 -12.87 -14.03
CA GLN A 200 11.24 -11.74 -14.42
C GLN A 200 9.81 -12.19 -14.73
N VAL A 201 8.84 -11.53 -14.10
CA VAL A 201 7.41 -11.72 -14.37
C VAL A 201 6.85 -10.45 -14.99
N ILE A 202 6.33 -10.53 -16.21
CA ILE A 202 5.79 -9.38 -16.95
C ILE A 202 4.25 -9.48 -17.01
N LEU A 203 3.60 -8.59 -16.28
CA LEU A 203 2.17 -8.69 -15.96
C LEU A 203 1.22 -8.14 -17.00
N VAL A 204 1.60 -7.06 -17.66
CA VAL A 204 0.77 -6.42 -18.66
C VAL A 204 1.59 -6.32 -19.92
N ARG A 205 1.01 -6.81 -21.02
CA ARG A 205 1.54 -6.68 -22.36
C ARG A 205 0.56 -5.86 -23.18
N ARG A 206 0.94 -4.61 -23.47
CA ARG A 206 0.29 -3.81 -24.51
C ARG A 206 0.76 -4.32 -25.89
N PRO A 207 -0.06 -4.21 -26.95
CA PRO A 207 0.22 -4.79 -28.27
C PRO A 207 1.59 -4.43 -28.86
N GLN A 208 2.19 -3.32 -28.43
CA GLN A 208 3.46 -2.80 -28.93
C GLN A 208 4.71 -3.35 -28.21
N SER A 209 4.56 -4.23 -27.20
CA SER A 209 5.71 -4.71 -26.42
C SER A 209 6.20 -6.12 -26.83
N PRO A 210 7.50 -6.28 -27.16
CA PRO A 210 8.12 -7.59 -27.31
C PRO A 210 8.51 -8.18 -25.94
N LEU A 211 8.14 -9.45 -25.69
CA LEU A 211 8.84 -10.26 -24.68
C LEU A 211 10.28 -10.45 -25.17
N THR A 212 11.26 -10.08 -24.35
CA THR A 212 12.67 -10.06 -24.77
C THR A 212 13.40 -11.33 -24.40
N ARG A 213 12.90 -12.13 -23.43
CA ARG A 213 13.57 -13.35 -22.96
C ARG A 213 12.60 -14.54 -22.85
N PRO A 214 13.02 -15.77 -23.19
CA PRO A 214 12.22 -16.99 -22.99
C PRO A 214 11.84 -17.27 -21.53
N SER A 215 12.56 -16.67 -20.58
CA SER A 215 12.30 -16.77 -19.13
C SER A 215 11.22 -15.81 -18.63
N ASP A 216 10.80 -14.84 -19.44
CA ASP A 216 9.79 -13.87 -19.06
C ASP A 216 8.43 -14.57 -18.95
N VAL A 217 7.74 -14.41 -17.81
CA VAL A 217 6.36 -14.89 -17.65
C VAL A 217 5.40 -13.87 -18.25
N ASP A 218 4.54 -14.33 -19.16
CA ASP A 218 3.37 -13.60 -19.61
C ASP A 218 2.20 -13.93 -18.68
N TRP A 219 1.80 -12.97 -17.85
CA TRP A 219 0.69 -13.14 -16.91
C TRP A 219 -0.59 -13.62 -17.58
N LEU A 220 -0.99 -13.03 -18.71
CA LEU A 220 -2.25 -13.38 -19.38
C LEU A 220 -2.28 -14.86 -19.75
N ARG A 221 -1.13 -15.45 -20.02
CA ARG A 221 -1.05 -16.86 -20.39
C ARG A 221 -0.95 -17.77 -19.17
N GLU A 222 -0.05 -17.46 -18.25
CA GLU A 222 0.32 -18.38 -17.16
C GLU A 222 -0.68 -18.30 -16.00
N VAL A 223 -1.19 -17.10 -15.68
CA VAL A 223 -2.20 -16.93 -14.62
C VAL A 223 -3.55 -17.49 -15.06
N ASP A 224 -3.97 -17.27 -16.31
CA ASP A 224 -5.23 -17.81 -16.83
C ASP A 224 -5.22 -19.34 -16.94
N ALA A 225 -4.02 -19.96 -17.04
CA ALA A 225 -3.87 -21.41 -17.02
C ALA A 225 -4.05 -22.03 -15.62
N VAL A 226 -3.99 -21.23 -14.54
CA VAL A 226 -4.13 -21.73 -13.16
C VAL A 226 -5.59 -22.05 -12.85
N ARG A 227 -5.88 -23.35 -12.76
CA ARG A 227 -7.23 -23.87 -12.45
C ARG A 227 -7.57 -23.90 -10.97
N THR A 228 -6.57 -24.06 -10.11
CA THR A 228 -6.76 -24.15 -8.65
C THR A 228 -5.82 -23.16 -7.99
N ALA A 229 -6.40 -22.11 -7.40
CA ALA A 229 -5.64 -21.09 -6.73
C ALA A 229 -5.35 -21.50 -5.27
N PRO A 230 -4.10 -21.42 -4.79
CA PRO A 230 -3.73 -21.79 -3.43
C PRO A 230 -4.30 -20.81 -2.40
N ARG A 231 -4.42 -21.29 -1.16
CA ARG A 231 -4.62 -20.42 0.01
C ARG A 231 -3.29 -19.74 0.37
N SER A 232 -3.36 -18.68 1.18
CA SER A 232 -2.15 -18.05 1.72
C SER A 232 -1.31 -19.02 2.54
N GLU A 233 0.01 -18.95 2.36
CA GLU A 233 0.97 -19.57 3.26
C GLU A 233 0.84 -18.97 4.66
N ILE A 234 0.80 -19.84 5.67
CA ILE A 234 0.72 -19.44 7.07
C ILE A 234 2.14 -19.29 7.62
N VAL A 235 2.59 -18.05 7.77
CA VAL A 235 3.96 -17.72 8.21
C VAL A 235 3.99 -17.24 9.66
N ASP A 236 5.17 -17.16 10.25
CA ASP A 236 5.33 -16.52 11.57
C ASP A 236 4.77 -15.09 11.53
N ALA A 237 4.13 -14.65 12.61
CA ALA A 237 3.63 -13.29 12.71
C ALA A 237 4.74 -12.23 12.54
N GLU A 238 5.97 -12.56 12.92
CA GLU A 238 7.16 -11.72 12.75
C GLU A 238 7.94 -12.01 11.47
N ALA A 239 7.43 -12.89 10.59
CA ALA A 239 8.03 -13.06 9.28
C ALA A 239 7.99 -11.71 8.53
N PRO A 240 9.10 -11.31 7.87
CA PRO A 240 9.11 -10.13 7.01
C PRO A 240 8.05 -10.25 5.91
N ALA A 241 7.23 -9.22 5.77
CA ALA A 241 6.24 -9.09 4.71
C ALA A 241 6.69 -8.13 3.61
N MET A 242 7.44 -7.09 3.99
CA MET A 242 7.84 -6.03 3.10
C MET A 242 9.21 -5.46 3.47
N LEU A 243 10.01 -5.13 2.45
CA LEU A 243 11.28 -4.43 2.55
C LEU A 243 11.20 -3.12 1.75
N VAL A 244 11.25 -1.98 2.43
CA VAL A 244 11.15 -0.65 1.80
C VAL A 244 12.48 0.08 1.91
N TYR A 245 13.04 0.48 0.78
CA TYR A 245 14.32 1.21 0.77
C TYR A 245 14.13 2.71 0.93
N THR A 246 14.87 3.30 1.86
CA THR A 246 14.99 4.75 2.04
C THR A 246 16.35 5.26 1.59
N SER A 247 16.42 6.55 1.25
CA SER A 247 17.69 7.23 1.02
C SER A 247 18.46 7.31 2.35
N GLY A 248 19.55 6.55 2.47
CA GLY A 248 20.40 6.60 3.66
C GLY A 248 21.20 7.90 3.73
N THR A 249 21.38 8.44 4.93
CA THR A 249 22.27 9.58 5.19
C THR A 249 23.75 9.29 4.90
N THR A 250 24.12 8.01 4.82
CA THR A 250 25.50 7.51 4.61
C THR A 250 25.76 7.02 3.18
N GLY A 251 24.90 7.36 2.22
CA GLY A 251 25.08 7.05 0.79
C GLY A 251 24.34 5.80 0.31
N ALA A 252 24.55 4.64 0.95
CA ALA A 252 23.88 3.40 0.54
C ALA A 252 22.38 3.37 0.96
N PRO A 253 21.46 2.89 0.11
CA PRO A 253 20.06 2.70 0.47
C PRO A 253 19.91 1.74 1.65
N LYS A 254 19.02 2.08 2.61
CA LYS A 254 18.73 1.24 3.78
C LYS A 254 17.37 0.57 3.60
N GLY A 255 17.33 -0.76 3.71
CA GLY A 255 16.10 -1.54 3.61
C GLY A 255 15.41 -1.67 4.96
N THR A 256 14.31 -0.96 5.16
CA THR A 256 13.46 -1.09 6.34
C THR A 256 12.57 -2.31 6.21
N ILE A 257 12.56 -3.16 7.23
CA ILE A 257 11.77 -4.39 7.29
C ILE A 257 10.45 -4.13 8.01
N HIS A 258 9.35 -4.59 7.42
CA HIS A 258 8.04 -4.64 8.05
C HIS A 258 7.52 -6.07 8.11
N THR A 259 7.07 -6.51 9.29
CA THR A 259 6.54 -7.86 9.53
C THR A 259 5.04 -7.95 9.23
N HIS A 260 4.51 -9.16 9.13
CA HIS A 260 3.07 -9.36 8.97
C HIS A 260 2.26 -8.78 10.15
N CYS A 261 2.60 -9.10 11.40
CA CYS A 261 1.92 -8.55 12.58
C CYS A 261 2.12 -7.04 12.71
N GLY A 262 3.35 -6.53 12.46
CA GLY A 262 3.63 -5.09 12.50
C GLY A 262 2.79 -4.29 11.51
N MET A 263 2.67 -4.76 10.27
CA MET A 263 1.83 -4.12 9.26
C MET A 263 0.35 -4.14 9.63
N LEU A 264 -0.17 -5.23 10.21
CA LEU A 264 -1.55 -5.29 10.70
C LEU A 264 -1.78 -4.27 11.82
N ALA A 265 -1.00 -4.38 12.90
CA ALA A 265 -1.16 -3.56 14.09
C ALA A 265 -1.01 -2.06 13.78
N LYS A 266 0.00 -1.68 13.00
CA LYS A 266 0.26 -0.27 12.68
C LYS A 266 -0.80 0.33 11.76
N ASN A 267 -1.31 -0.42 10.78
CA ASN A 267 -2.42 0.06 9.95
C ASN A 267 -3.73 0.15 10.72
N ALA A 268 -3.97 -0.79 11.63
CA ALA A 268 -5.12 -0.76 12.54
C ALA A 268 -5.13 0.51 13.40
N LEU A 269 -4.01 0.78 14.06
CA LEU A 269 -3.84 1.95 14.92
C LEU A 269 -3.96 3.25 14.12
N ASP A 270 -3.13 3.40 13.11
CA ASP A 270 -3.00 4.68 12.43
C ASP A 270 -4.21 4.98 11.57
N VAL A 271 -4.58 4.05 10.71
CA VAL A 271 -5.47 4.34 9.59
C VAL A 271 -6.91 4.02 9.95
N LEU A 272 -7.15 2.87 10.57
CA LEU A 272 -8.51 2.47 10.92
C LEU A 272 -8.99 3.17 12.21
N LEU A 273 -8.13 3.31 13.22
CA LEU A 273 -8.52 3.89 14.50
C LEU A 273 -8.32 5.41 14.57
N CYS A 274 -7.10 5.91 14.36
CA CYS A 274 -6.82 7.35 14.49
C CYS A 274 -7.40 8.16 13.33
N LEU A 275 -7.13 7.74 12.09
CA LEU A 275 -7.66 8.39 10.91
C LEU A 275 -9.11 7.98 10.59
N ASP A 276 -9.70 7.04 11.32
CA ASP A 276 -11.10 6.60 11.18
C ASP A 276 -11.45 6.01 9.80
N LEU A 277 -10.51 5.39 9.08
CA LEU A 277 -10.85 4.71 7.81
C LEU A 277 -11.75 3.50 8.05
N SER A 278 -12.88 3.45 7.35
CA SER A 278 -13.94 2.47 7.56
C SER A 278 -14.30 1.70 6.28
N ALA A 279 -15.09 0.64 6.44
CA ALA A 279 -15.62 -0.15 5.33
C ALA A 279 -16.52 0.65 4.38
N SER A 280 -17.05 1.82 4.75
CA SER A 280 -17.81 2.67 3.82
C SER A 280 -16.94 3.56 2.93
N ASP A 281 -15.64 3.64 3.21
CA ASP A 281 -14.78 4.62 2.57
C ASP A 281 -14.27 4.23 1.18
N ARG A 282 -13.93 5.28 0.45
CA ARG A 282 -13.26 5.26 -0.85
C ARG A 282 -12.01 6.12 -0.72
N LEU A 283 -10.85 5.48 -0.63
CA LEU A 283 -9.58 6.13 -0.35
C LEU A 283 -8.85 6.45 -1.65
N LEU A 284 -8.46 7.72 -1.81
CA LEU A 284 -7.53 8.16 -2.86
C LEU A 284 -6.31 8.78 -2.19
N TRP A 285 -5.14 8.16 -2.37
CA TRP A 285 -3.87 8.75 -1.99
C TRP A 285 -2.89 8.47 -3.12
N MET A 286 -2.62 9.49 -3.94
CA MET A 286 -1.79 9.34 -5.16
C MET A 286 -0.30 9.19 -4.80
N SER A 287 0.07 8.04 -4.25
CA SER A 287 1.43 7.66 -3.87
C SER A 287 1.82 6.35 -4.57
N ASP A 288 3.03 6.29 -5.11
CA ASP A 288 3.56 5.11 -5.78
C ASP A 288 3.91 4.00 -4.78
N MET A 289 3.85 2.73 -5.21
CA MET A 289 4.19 1.58 -4.36
C MET A 289 5.62 1.64 -3.80
N GLY A 290 6.55 2.29 -4.50
CA GLY A 290 7.93 2.47 -4.03
C GLY A 290 8.09 3.34 -2.78
N TRP A 291 7.04 4.04 -2.35
CA TRP A 291 7.00 4.80 -1.10
C TRP A 291 6.07 4.12 -0.12
N VAL A 292 6.40 4.09 1.18
CA VAL A 292 5.63 3.35 2.19
C VAL A 292 4.12 3.64 2.18
N ILE A 293 3.71 4.86 1.82
CA ILE A 293 2.31 5.28 1.73
C ILE A 293 1.53 4.51 0.64
N GLY A 294 2.15 4.12 -0.47
CA GLY A 294 1.51 3.34 -1.53
C GLY A 294 1.05 1.96 -1.04
N PRO A 295 1.95 1.07 -0.59
CA PRO A 295 1.60 -0.21 -0.02
C PRO A 295 0.71 -0.07 1.21
N LYS A 296 0.95 0.95 2.04
CA LYS A 296 0.13 1.21 3.22
C LYS A 296 -1.31 1.51 2.85
N SER A 297 -1.54 2.35 1.84
CA SER A 297 -2.89 2.70 1.35
C SER A 297 -3.64 1.50 0.81
N LEU A 298 -2.92 0.57 0.14
CA LEU A 298 -3.47 -0.72 -0.25
C LEU A 298 -3.83 -1.59 0.95
N VAL A 299 -2.89 -1.83 1.85
CA VAL A 299 -3.11 -2.66 3.04
C VAL A 299 -4.23 -2.10 3.92
N SER A 300 -4.22 -0.80 4.23
CA SER A 300 -5.22 -0.18 5.12
C SER A 300 -6.62 -0.20 4.53
N SER A 301 -6.75 0.09 3.23
CA SER A 301 -8.07 0.09 2.57
C SER A 301 -8.67 -1.31 2.62
N LEU A 302 -7.88 -2.32 2.27
CA LEU A 302 -8.37 -3.69 2.24
C LEU A 302 -8.57 -4.28 3.64
N LEU A 303 -7.73 -3.90 4.61
CA LEU A 303 -7.92 -4.28 6.01
C LEU A 303 -9.25 -3.75 6.57
N ALA A 304 -9.64 -2.53 6.21
CA ALA A 304 -10.89 -1.90 6.61
C ALA A 304 -12.12 -2.43 5.87
N GLY A 305 -11.96 -3.14 4.73
CA GLY A 305 -13.06 -3.43 3.82
C GLY A 305 -13.46 -2.23 2.95
N ALA A 306 -12.62 -1.18 2.87
CA ALA A 306 -12.82 0.03 2.07
C ALA A 306 -12.57 -0.23 0.56
N THR A 307 -12.71 0.79 -0.28
CA THR A 307 -12.29 0.75 -1.69
C THR A 307 -11.07 1.63 -1.89
N LEU A 308 -9.99 1.11 -2.48
CA LEU A 308 -8.85 1.91 -2.91
C LEU A 308 -9.04 2.43 -4.33
N ILE A 309 -8.80 3.72 -4.55
CA ILE A 309 -8.67 4.31 -5.88
C ILE A 309 -7.18 4.47 -6.20
N MET A 310 -6.69 3.70 -7.17
CA MET A 310 -5.32 3.79 -7.70
C MET A 310 -5.35 4.61 -8.99
N ALA A 311 -4.62 5.72 -9.03
CA ALA A 311 -4.52 6.55 -10.24
C ALA A 311 -3.11 6.48 -10.81
N GLU A 312 -2.98 5.96 -12.03
CA GLU A 312 -1.73 5.99 -12.81
C GLU A 312 -1.45 7.44 -13.24
N GLY A 313 -0.17 7.83 -13.30
CA GLY A 313 0.20 9.18 -13.73
C GLY A 313 0.25 10.22 -12.61
N SER A 314 0.17 11.50 -12.97
CA SER A 314 0.38 12.62 -12.05
C SER A 314 -0.94 13.28 -11.60
N PRO A 315 -0.97 13.94 -10.42
CA PRO A 315 -2.17 14.61 -9.90
C PRO A 315 -2.60 15.85 -10.71
N ASP A 316 -1.79 16.29 -11.66
CA ASP A 316 -1.92 17.52 -12.45
C ASP A 316 -1.95 17.29 -13.98
N TRP A 317 -2.11 16.04 -14.43
CA TRP A 317 -2.22 15.68 -15.85
C TRP A 317 -3.39 14.72 -16.09
N PRO A 318 -4.26 14.94 -17.11
CA PRO A 318 -4.11 15.90 -18.21
C PRO A 318 -4.52 17.34 -17.85
N ILE A 319 -5.04 17.55 -16.64
CA ILE A 319 -5.47 18.84 -16.14
C ILE A 319 -4.85 19.14 -14.77
N PRO A 320 -4.54 20.40 -14.43
CA PRO A 320 -3.88 20.75 -13.16
C PRO A 320 -4.61 20.28 -11.89
N GLY A 321 -5.94 20.15 -11.95
CA GLY A 321 -6.80 19.69 -10.85
C GLY A 321 -7.28 18.25 -10.98
N ARG A 322 -6.51 17.33 -11.59
CA ARG A 322 -6.97 15.96 -11.83
C ARG A 322 -7.36 15.24 -10.54
N PHE A 323 -6.66 15.44 -9.43
CA PHE A 323 -7.07 14.81 -8.17
C PHE A 323 -8.52 15.20 -7.77
N ALA A 324 -8.93 16.45 -8.02
CA ALA A 324 -10.29 16.91 -7.74
C ALA A 324 -11.31 16.28 -8.69
N GLN A 325 -10.96 16.10 -9.96
CA GLN A 325 -11.75 15.33 -10.92
C GLN A 325 -11.96 13.88 -10.45
N LEU A 326 -10.89 13.23 -9.98
CA LEU A 326 -10.96 11.86 -9.47
C LEU A 326 -11.83 11.77 -8.21
N ILE A 327 -11.78 12.77 -7.34
CA ILE A 327 -12.62 12.86 -6.14
C ILE A 327 -14.10 12.89 -6.54
N GLU A 328 -14.49 13.77 -7.46
CA GLU A 328 -15.87 13.87 -7.94
C GLU A 328 -16.34 12.58 -8.63
N GLN A 329 -15.57 12.10 -9.62
CA GLN A 329 -15.95 10.95 -10.46
C GLN A 329 -16.07 9.66 -9.66
N HIS A 330 -15.17 9.44 -8.69
CA HIS A 330 -15.14 8.23 -7.89
C HIS A 330 -15.75 8.40 -6.50
N ARG A 331 -16.36 9.57 -6.22
CA ARG A 331 -16.99 9.90 -4.93
C ARG A 331 -16.06 9.58 -3.74
N VAL A 332 -14.82 10.05 -3.83
CA VAL A 332 -13.79 9.80 -2.80
C VAL A 332 -14.26 10.39 -1.48
N THR A 333 -14.18 9.59 -0.42
CA THR A 333 -14.55 10.03 0.95
C THR A 333 -13.31 10.37 1.78
N PHE A 334 -12.18 9.74 1.47
CA PHE A 334 -10.95 9.85 2.21
C PHE A 334 -9.79 10.21 1.26
N PHE A 335 -9.25 11.42 1.38
CA PHE A 335 -8.24 11.93 0.45
C PHE A 335 -6.89 12.20 1.12
N GLY A 336 -5.84 11.55 0.63
CA GLY A 336 -4.46 11.80 1.05
C GLY A 336 -3.70 12.70 0.08
N ILE A 337 -2.98 13.69 0.63
CA ILE A 337 -2.22 14.66 -0.15
C ILE A 337 -0.85 14.96 0.47
N VAL A 338 0.05 15.51 -0.35
CA VAL A 338 1.33 16.09 0.07
C VAL A 338 1.27 17.59 -0.17
N PRO A 339 1.66 18.46 0.78
CA PRO A 339 1.54 19.93 0.65
C PRO A 339 2.17 20.52 -0.63
N THR A 340 3.16 19.87 -1.23
CA THR A 340 3.84 20.29 -2.46
C THR A 340 2.86 20.34 -3.63
N VAL A 341 1.93 19.39 -3.69
CA VAL A 341 0.88 19.35 -4.72
C VAL A 341 -0.01 20.60 -4.59
N VAL A 342 -0.36 20.97 -3.36
CA VAL A 342 -1.17 22.16 -3.07
C VAL A 342 -0.42 23.43 -3.47
N ARG A 343 0.84 23.58 -3.04
CA ARG A 343 1.68 24.74 -3.39
C ARG A 343 1.86 24.89 -4.90
N GLN A 344 2.03 23.76 -5.61
CA GLN A 344 2.12 23.77 -7.07
C GLN A 344 0.81 24.26 -7.69
N LEU A 345 -0.33 23.70 -7.26
CA LEU A 345 -1.65 24.08 -7.77
C LEU A 345 -1.95 25.56 -7.54
N MET A 346 -1.72 26.09 -6.34
CA MET A 346 -1.88 27.51 -6.01
C MET A 346 -1.11 28.42 -6.95
N ARG A 347 0.11 28.01 -7.32
CA ARG A 347 0.99 28.78 -8.20
C ARG A 347 0.58 28.70 -9.67
N THR A 348 0.17 27.53 -10.14
CA THR A 348 0.00 27.29 -11.58
C THR A 348 -1.44 27.38 -12.06
N ALA A 349 -2.42 27.05 -11.22
CA ALA A 349 -3.83 27.00 -11.59
C ALA A 349 -4.77 27.03 -10.36
N PRO A 350 -4.82 28.14 -9.61
CA PRO A 350 -5.56 28.23 -8.35
C PRO A 350 -7.06 27.92 -8.51
N ASP A 351 -7.67 28.25 -9.65
CA ASP A 351 -9.09 28.01 -9.88
C ASP A 351 -9.40 26.62 -10.45
N ALA A 352 -8.38 25.79 -10.75
CA ALA A 352 -8.57 24.54 -11.50
C ALA A 352 -9.47 23.51 -10.81
N ILE A 353 -9.67 23.63 -9.50
CA ILE A 353 -10.50 22.72 -8.72
C ILE A 353 -11.92 23.23 -8.45
N THR A 354 -12.18 24.52 -8.70
CA THR A 354 -13.46 25.19 -8.35
C THR A 354 -14.67 24.58 -9.07
N ARG A 355 -14.45 23.99 -10.24
CA ARG A 355 -15.49 23.35 -11.06
C ARG A 355 -15.92 21.97 -10.62
N PHE A 356 -15.22 21.33 -9.67
CA PHE A 356 -15.48 19.95 -9.26
C PHE A 356 -16.25 19.90 -7.95
N ASP A 357 -17.16 18.93 -7.84
CA ASP A 357 -17.83 18.66 -6.58
C ASP A 357 -17.00 17.75 -5.65
N LEU A 358 -16.54 18.34 -4.56
CA LEU A 358 -15.77 17.68 -3.51
C LEU A 358 -16.62 17.31 -2.29
N SER A 359 -17.95 17.42 -2.38
CA SER A 359 -18.89 17.19 -1.26
C SER A 359 -18.87 15.77 -0.69
N SER A 360 -18.32 14.80 -1.44
CA SER A 360 -18.19 13.42 -0.97
C SER A 360 -17.10 13.22 0.08
N LEU A 361 -16.14 14.16 0.17
CA LEU A 361 -15.07 14.09 1.15
C LEU A 361 -15.61 14.25 2.57
N ARG A 362 -15.17 13.36 3.46
CA ARG A 362 -15.35 13.51 4.92
C ARG A 362 -14.02 13.68 5.65
N ALA A 363 -12.93 13.26 5.03
CA ALA A 363 -11.60 13.23 5.64
C ALA A 363 -10.54 13.65 4.63
N THR A 364 -9.59 14.48 5.07
CA THR A 364 -8.33 14.66 4.35
C THR A 364 -7.16 14.34 5.26
N VAL A 365 -6.10 13.75 4.69
CA VAL A 365 -4.86 13.46 5.39
C VAL A 365 -3.68 14.06 4.65
N SER A 366 -2.71 14.57 5.39
CA SER A 366 -1.48 15.14 4.84
C SER A 366 -0.26 14.42 5.40
N SER A 367 0.70 14.08 4.53
CA SER A 367 1.97 13.47 4.94
C SER A 367 3.11 13.82 3.98
N GLY A 368 4.34 13.55 4.40
CA GLY A 368 5.57 13.68 3.60
C GLY A 368 6.36 14.96 3.85
N GLU A 369 5.72 16.06 4.23
CA GLU A 369 6.39 17.33 4.55
C GLU A 369 5.48 18.26 5.38
N PRO A 370 6.05 19.27 6.07
CA PRO A 370 5.26 20.24 6.80
C PRO A 370 4.45 21.15 5.87
N TRP A 371 3.31 21.60 6.38
CA TRP A 371 2.55 22.71 5.78
C TRP A 371 3.23 24.05 6.06
N ASN A 372 3.06 25.00 5.14
CA ASN A 372 3.13 26.42 5.49
C ASN A 372 1.71 26.97 5.65
N GLU A 373 1.58 28.13 6.29
CA GLU A 373 0.28 28.73 6.62
C GLU A 373 -0.59 28.96 5.38
N ASP A 374 -0.03 29.58 4.34
CA ASP A 374 -0.76 29.89 3.10
C ASP A 374 -1.34 28.63 2.42
N SER A 375 -0.55 27.57 2.28
CA SER A 375 -1.00 26.34 1.63
C SER A 375 -1.98 25.55 2.49
N TRP A 376 -1.84 25.62 3.82
CA TRP A 376 -2.80 25.00 4.73
C TRP A 376 -4.16 25.71 4.65
N LEU A 377 -4.18 27.04 4.76
CA LEU A 377 -5.41 27.84 4.68
C LEU A 377 -6.08 27.67 3.32
N TRP A 378 -5.30 27.73 2.24
CA TRP A 378 -5.83 27.52 0.90
C TRP A 378 -6.48 26.15 0.76
N PHE A 379 -5.84 25.07 1.22
CA PHE A 379 -6.39 23.72 1.14
C PHE A 379 -7.64 23.55 2.02
N PHE A 380 -7.62 24.13 3.23
CA PHE A 380 -8.77 24.11 4.13
C PHE A 380 -9.99 24.81 3.51
N GLU A 381 -9.77 25.93 2.81
CA GLU A 381 -10.84 26.70 2.18
C GLU A 381 -11.34 26.06 0.88
N HIS A 382 -10.44 25.69 -0.02
CA HIS A 382 -10.81 25.33 -1.39
C HIS A 382 -11.09 23.83 -1.57
N VAL A 383 -10.44 22.96 -0.78
CA VAL A 383 -10.65 21.51 -0.84
C VAL A 383 -11.54 21.05 0.31
N CYS A 384 -11.23 21.47 1.55
CA CYS A 384 -11.99 21.04 2.72
C CYS A 384 -13.27 21.86 2.95
N ARG A 385 -13.50 22.91 2.16
CA ARG A 385 -14.66 23.83 2.27
C ARG A 385 -14.90 24.38 3.68
N ARG A 386 -13.82 24.51 4.47
CA ARG A 386 -13.83 24.87 5.90
C ARG A 386 -14.72 23.97 6.78
N GLN A 387 -14.98 22.74 6.34
CA GLN A 387 -15.92 21.82 6.98
C GLN A 387 -15.27 20.52 7.44
N ILE A 388 -14.33 19.97 6.66
CA ILE A 388 -13.69 18.68 6.98
C ILE A 388 -12.25 18.90 7.49
N PRO A 389 -11.73 18.01 8.36
CA PRO A 389 -10.42 18.19 8.96
C PRO A 389 -9.27 17.91 7.98
N ILE A 390 -8.13 18.58 8.22
CA ILE A 390 -6.82 18.24 7.66
C ILE A 390 -6.05 17.45 8.71
N LEU A 391 -6.08 16.12 8.60
CA LEU A 391 -5.39 15.24 9.53
C LEU A 391 -3.90 15.18 9.16
N ASN A 392 -3.04 15.71 10.02
CA ASN A 392 -1.61 15.59 9.82
C ASN A 392 -1.13 14.18 10.22
N TYR A 393 -0.41 13.53 9.31
CA TYR A 393 0.13 12.18 9.46
C TYR A 393 1.66 12.23 9.32
N ALA A 394 2.35 12.35 10.46
CA ALA A 394 3.78 12.57 10.52
C ALA A 394 4.51 11.35 11.07
N GLY A 395 5.49 10.85 10.32
CA GLY A 395 6.30 9.70 10.72
C GLY A 395 7.36 9.37 9.69
N GLY A 396 7.64 8.07 9.52
CA GLY A 396 8.75 7.61 8.69
C GLY A 396 8.57 6.20 8.20
N THR A 397 9.37 5.83 7.21
CA THR A 397 9.35 4.47 6.66
C THR A 397 9.75 3.47 7.73
N GLU A 398 10.73 3.81 8.57
CA GLU A 398 11.31 3.01 9.66
C GLU A 398 10.26 2.46 10.64
N ILE A 399 9.17 3.20 10.87
CA ILE A 399 8.09 2.81 11.78
C ILE A 399 6.82 2.33 11.07
N GLY A 400 6.84 2.27 9.72
CA GLY A 400 5.71 1.83 8.90
C GLY A 400 4.46 2.72 9.02
N GLY A 401 4.62 3.96 9.49
CA GLY A 401 3.48 4.83 9.74
C GLY A 401 3.81 6.13 10.47
N ALA A 402 2.88 6.59 11.32
CA ALA A 402 3.00 7.87 12.03
C ALA A 402 3.58 7.71 13.44
N ILE A 403 4.44 8.64 13.82
CA ILE A 403 4.79 8.93 15.22
C ILE A 403 3.69 9.82 15.82
N LEU A 404 3.21 10.78 15.02
CA LEU A 404 2.16 11.72 15.38
C LEU A 404 1.09 11.73 14.30
N CYS A 405 -0.16 11.51 14.71
CA CYS A 405 -1.30 11.44 13.82
C CYS A 405 -2.43 12.30 14.39
N GLY A 406 -3.07 13.09 13.53
CA GLY A 406 -4.38 13.68 13.84
C GLY A 406 -5.41 12.57 14.08
N THR A 407 -6.37 12.83 14.95
CA THR A 407 -7.51 11.92 15.17
C THR A 407 -8.79 12.63 14.79
N PHE A 408 -9.76 11.88 14.26
CA PHE A 408 -11.14 12.33 14.36
C PHE A 408 -11.47 12.45 15.85
N HIS A 409 -11.81 13.65 16.29
CA HIS A 409 -12.43 13.90 17.58
C HIS A 409 -13.62 14.78 17.28
N ASP A 410 -14.81 14.28 17.58
CA ASP A 410 -16.00 15.13 17.62
C ASP A 410 -15.86 15.97 18.90
N PRO A 411 -15.71 17.31 18.84
CA PRO A 411 -15.64 18.13 20.03
C PRO A 411 -16.86 17.94 20.95
#